data_AF-B6JWK5-F1
#
_entry.id   AF-B6JWK5-F1
#
_cell.length_a   1.000
_cell.length_b   1.000
_cell.length_c   1.000
_cell.angle_alpha   90.00
_cell.angle_beta   90.00
_cell.angle_gamma   90.00
#
_symmetry.space_group_name_H-M   'P 1'
#
loop_
_entity.id
_entity.type
_entity.pdbx_description
1 polymer ?
#
loop_
_entity_poly.entity_id
_entity_poly.type
_entity_poly.pdbx_seq_one_letter_code
_entity_poly.pdbx_strand_id
1 'polypeptide(L)'
;MVFLLGVSLPDHKPVKYALTSFYGIGRITAEAICARLSFHDTLKIQDLTETQLTRLSQILNGMTLESDLKRDVQKNIARYVQIRSYKGLRHSAGLPVHGQRTRTNAKTAKKLNRITRRYSTFITCAPRSAAMLLERITFPFLSILKKTG
;
A
#
# COMPACT_ATOMS: atom_id res chain seq x y z
N MET A 1 14.26 14.56 4.90
CA MET A 1 12.88 14.19 5.29
C MET A 1 11.91 15.24 4.80
N VAL A 2 11.13 14.88 3.79
CA VAL A 2 10.14 15.76 3.14
C VAL A 2 8.74 15.41 3.61
N PHE A 3 7.95 16.43 3.96
CA PHE A 3 6.54 16.29 4.32
C PHE A 3 5.67 16.89 3.23
N LEU A 4 4.76 16.08 2.67
CA LEU A 4 3.74 16.54 1.73
C LEU A 4 2.36 16.16 2.27
N LEU A 5 1.45 17.13 2.33
CA LEU A 5 0.05 16.92 2.73
C LEU A 5 -0.13 16.18 4.08
N GLY A 6 0.80 16.38 5.01
CA GLY A 6 0.78 15.74 6.34
C GLY A 6 1.26 14.29 6.36
N VAL A 7 1.79 13.76 5.25
CA VAL A 7 2.43 12.43 5.18
C VAL A 7 3.94 12.59 5.03
N SER A 8 4.71 11.78 5.78
CA SER A 8 6.16 11.73 5.65
C SER A 8 6.57 10.79 4.52
N LEU A 9 7.45 11.29 3.66
CA LEU A 9 7.99 10.51 2.55
C LEU A 9 9.40 10.01 2.89
N PRO A 10 9.73 8.74 2.61
CA PRO A 10 11.06 8.20 2.84
C PRO A 10 12.06 8.69 1.79
N ASP A 11 13.10 9.40 2.22
CA ASP A 11 14.04 10.10 1.33
C ASP A 11 14.79 9.18 0.34
N HIS A 12 15.11 7.96 0.76
CA HIS A 12 15.89 6.99 -0.02
C HIS A 12 15.11 6.37 -1.19
N LYS A 13 13.78 6.49 -1.21
CA LYS A 13 12.95 5.87 -2.24
C LYS A 13 12.85 6.76 -3.48
N PRO A 14 12.80 6.15 -4.67
CA PRO A 14 12.40 6.85 -5.89
C PRO A 14 10.99 7.45 -5.77
N VAL A 15 10.78 8.62 -6.36
CA VAL A 15 9.54 9.41 -6.25
C VAL A 15 8.30 8.59 -6.59
N LYS A 16 8.34 7.86 -7.71
CA LYS A 16 7.27 7.00 -8.19
C LYS A 16 6.75 6.03 -7.14
N TYR A 17 7.65 5.42 -6.36
CA TYR A 17 7.28 4.47 -5.32
C TYR A 17 6.89 5.17 -4.03
N ALA A 18 7.50 6.30 -3.73
CA ALA A 18 7.17 7.04 -2.52
C ALA A 18 5.76 7.66 -2.58
N LEU A 19 5.31 8.10 -3.75
CA LEU A 19 3.94 8.58 -3.96
C LEU A 19 2.87 7.52 -3.66
N THR A 20 3.19 6.22 -3.77
CA THR A 20 2.26 5.15 -3.40
C THR A 20 2.02 5.02 -1.89
N SER A 21 2.76 5.78 -1.08
CA SER A 21 2.49 5.88 0.37
C SER A 21 1.18 6.63 0.65
N PHE A 22 0.73 7.49 -0.28
CA PHE A 22 -0.55 8.19 -0.18
C PHE A 22 -1.72 7.25 -0.48
N TYR A 23 -2.74 7.28 0.38
CA TYR A 23 -4.01 6.60 0.13
C TYR A 23 -4.74 7.25 -1.03
N GLY A 24 -5.01 6.45 -2.07
CA GLY A 24 -5.61 6.88 -3.33
C GLY A 24 -4.65 6.88 -4.51
N ILE A 25 -3.33 6.85 -4.26
CA ILE A 25 -2.32 6.81 -5.32
C ILE A 25 -1.80 5.38 -5.50
N GLY A 26 -2.08 4.81 -6.67
CA GLY A 26 -1.48 3.56 -7.13
C GLY A 26 -0.24 3.77 -8.00
N ARG A 27 0.27 2.67 -8.58
CA ARG A 27 1.44 2.70 -9.48
C ARG A 27 1.19 3.54 -10.74
N ILE A 28 0.06 3.29 -11.39
CA ILE A 28 -0.32 3.93 -12.66
C ILE A 28 -0.48 5.45 -12.48
N THR A 29 -1.16 5.86 -11.41
CA THR A 29 -1.36 7.29 -11.10
C THR A 29 -0.03 7.97 -10.74
N ALA A 30 0.84 7.28 -9.99
CA ALA A 30 2.16 7.82 -9.66
C ALA A 30 3.03 8.01 -10.92
N GLU A 31 3.02 7.04 -11.85
CA GLU A 31 3.68 7.16 -13.15
C GLU A 31 3.14 8.33 -13.96
N ALA A 32 1.82 8.50 -14.02
CA ALA A 32 1.20 9.62 -14.70
C ALA A 32 1.60 10.99 -14.11
N ILE A 33 1.70 11.10 -12.78
CA ILE A 33 2.16 12.31 -12.10
C ILE A 33 3.62 12.59 -12.43
N CYS A 34 4.49 11.57 -12.37
CA CYS A 34 5.91 11.70 -12.71
C CYS A 34 6.10 12.11 -14.17
N ALA A 35 5.36 11.51 -15.10
CA ALA A 35 5.39 11.85 -16.52
C ALA A 35 4.96 13.31 -16.76
N ARG A 36 3.90 13.76 -16.08
CA ARG A 36 3.40 15.14 -16.20
C ARG A 36 4.39 16.18 -15.67
N LEU A 37 5.18 15.85 -14.64
CA LEU A 37 6.21 16.72 -14.08
C LEU A 37 7.60 16.52 -14.71
N SER A 38 7.69 15.61 -15.70
CA SER A 38 8.94 15.24 -16.37
C SER A 38 10.03 14.77 -15.39
N PHE A 39 9.64 14.01 -14.37
CA PHE A 39 10.59 13.39 -13.43
C PHE A 39 11.21 12.13 -14.04
N HIS A 40 12.50 11.96 -13.80
CA HIS A 40 13.22 10.74 -14.16
C HIS A 40 12.86 9.57 -13.23
N ASP A 41 12.84 8.35 -13.75
CA ASP A 41 12.40 7.15 -13.01
C ASP A 41 13.30 6.80 -11.80
N THR A 42 14.59 7.12 -11.86
CA THR A 42 15.54 6.88 -10.75
C THR A 42 15.62 8.04 -9.76
N LEU A 43 14.91 9.14 -10.00
CA LEU A 43 14.95 10.33 -9.14
C LEU A 43 14.46 9.96 -7.73
N LYS A 44 15.26 10.26 -6.72
CA LYS A 44 14.93 10.05 -5.31
C LYS A 44 14.32 11.30 -4.70
N ILE A 45 13.62 11.13 -3.58
CA ILE A 45 12.97 12.26 -2.90
C ILE A 45 13.95 13.29 -2.38
N GLN A 46 15.09 12.82 -1.86
CA GLN A 46 16.17 13.68 -1.38
C GLN A 46 16.69 14.65 -2.45
N ASP A 47 16.57 14.30 -3.73
CA ASP A 47 17.16 15.06 -4.83
C ASP A 47 16.15 16.04 -5.46
N LEU A 48 14.92 16.15 -4.94
CA LEU A 48 13.94 17.12 -5.46
C LEU A 48 14.31 18.55 -5.07
N THR A 49 14.16 19.43 -6.05
CA THR A 49 14.19 20.88 -5.83
C THR A 49 12.87 21.40 -5.24
N GLU A 50 12.93 22.51 -4.54
CA GLU A 50 11.75 23.14 -3.92
C GLU A 50 10.67 23.53 -4.95
N THR A 51 11.09 23.96 -6.14
CA THR A 51 10.17 24.28 -7.26
C THR A 51 9.45 23.03 -7.77
N GLN A 52 10.09 21.86 -7.74
CA GLN A 52 9.46 20.61 -8.10
C GLN A 52 8.49 20.14 -7.02
N LEU A 53 8.83 20.33 -5.74
CA LEU A 53 7.97 19.99 -4.60
C LEU A 53 6.68 20.83 -4.58
N THR A 54 6.77 22.12 -4.89
CA THR A 54 5.60 23.00 -4.99
C THR A 54 4.67 22.57 -6.13
N ARG A 55 5.22 22.28 -7.31
CA ARG A 55 4.45 21.74 -8.45
C ARG A 55 3.78 20.40 -8.13
N LEU A 56 4.52 19.50 -7.46
CA LEU A 56 3.99 18.21 -7.01
C LEU A 56 2.81 18.44 -6.06
N SER A 57 2.97 19.34 -5.08
CA SER A 57 1.94 19.66 -4.10
C SER A 57 0.68 20.24 -4.74
N GLN A 58 0.81 21.11 -5.75
CA GLN A 58 -0.33 21.65 -6.50
C GLN A 58 -1.14 20.56 -7.20
N ILE A 59 -0.46 19.61 -7.84
CA ILE A 59 -1.12 18.48 -8.51
C ILE A 59 -1.83 17.58 -7.50
N LEU A 60 -1.20 17.29 -6.36
CA LEU A 60 -1.82 16.45 -5.33
C LEU A 60 -3.04 17.11 -4.69
N ASN A 61 -3.02 18.42 -4.45
CA ASN A 61 -4.16 19.16 -3.93
C ASN A 61 -5.39 19.13 -4.85
N GLY A 62 -5.18 18.98 -6.16
CA GLY A 62 -6.27 18.86 -7.14
C GLY A 62 -6.94 17.47 -7.17
N MET A 63 -6.40 16.49 -6.46
CA MET A 63 -6.93 15.13 -6.41
C MET A 63 -7.65 14.86 -5.08
N THR A 64 -8.70 14.05 -5.11
CA THR A 64 -9.30 13.50 -3.90
C THR A 64 -8.36 12.46 -3.31
N LEU A 65 -7.69 12.77 -2.20
CA LEU A 65 -6.70 11.91 -1.55
C LEU A 65 -7.03 11.69 -0.06
N GLU A 66 -6.35 10.70 0.53
CA GLU A 66 -6.29 10.49 1.98
C GLU A 66 -7.64 10.54 2.70
N SER A 67 -7.88 11.59 3.49
CA SER A 67 -9.06 11.73 4.33
C SER A 67 -10.35 11.75 3.53
N ASP A 68 -10.34 12.40 2.37
CA ASP A 68 -11.56 12.61 1.60
C ASP A 68 -12.01 11.31 0.93
N LEU A 69 -11.09 10.57 0.31
CA LEU A 69 -11.37 9.21 -0.17
C LEU A 69 -11.82 8.27 0.95
N LYS A 70 -11.17 8.33 2.12
CA LYS A 70 -11.55 7.50 3.29
C LYS A 70 -12.96 7.83 3.77
N ARG A 71 -13.33 9.11 3.81
CA ARG A 71 -14.66 9.60 4.17
C ARG A 71 -15.69 9.12 3.15
N ASP A 72 -15.41 9.20 1.86
CA ASP A 72 -16.37 8.79 0.83
C ASP A 72 -16.65 7.29 0.84
N VAL A 73 -15.61 6.47 1.09
CA VAL A 73 -15.80 5.03 1.30
C VAL A 73 -16.64 4.76 2.56
N GLN A 74 -16.40 5.49 3.65
CA GLN A 74 -17.20 5.35 4.88
C GLN A 74 -18.66 5.79 4.67
N LYS A 75 -18.90 6.91 3.98
CA LYS A 75 -20.24 7.38 3.60
C LYS A 75 -20.98 6.33 2.79
N ASN A 76 -20.29 5.68 1.85
CA ASN A 76 -20.88 4.59 1.06
C ASN A 76 -21.30 3.39 1.93
N ILE A 77 -20.48 2.98 2.89
CA ILE A 77 -20.83 1.90 3.82
C ILE A 77 -21.99 2.31 4.74
N ALA A 78 -21.96 3.53 5.27
CA ALA A 78 -23.03 4.08 6.11
C ALA A 78 -24.36 4.10 5.36
N ARG A 79 -24.36 4.52 4.09
CA ARG A 79 -25.53 4.46 3.20
C ARG A 79 -26.08 3.04 3.07
N TYR A 80 -25.23 2.02 2.86
CA TYR A 80 -25.70 0.63 2.77
C TYR A 80 -26.35 0.13 4.06
N VAL A 81 -25.86 0.58 5.22
CA VAL A 81 -26.41 0.26 6.54
C VAL A 81 -27.75 0.97 6.76
N GLN A 82 -27.83 2.26 6.43
CA GLN A 82 -29.07 3.05 6.55
C GLN A 82 -30.22 2.45 5.74
N ILE A 83 -29.93 2.00 4.51
CA ILE A 83 -30.90 1.34 3.64
C ILE A 83 -31.27 -0.08 4.13
N ARG A 84 -30.48 -0.68 5.04
CA ARG A 84 -30.58 -2.10 5.45
C ARG A 84 -30.40 -3.10 4.30
N SER A 85 -29.56 -2.74 3.33
CA SER A 85 -29.19 -3.66 2.24
C SER A 85 -28.42 -4.88 2.78
N TYR A 86 -28.41 -5.98 2.02
CA TYR A 86 -27.61 -7.18 2.36
C TYR A 86 -26.15 -6.82 2.67
N LYS A 87 -25.52 -5.96 1.84
CA LYS A 87 -24.14 -5.50 2.05
C LYS A 87 -23.98 -4.81 3.42
N GLY A 88 -24.91 -3.93 3.78
CA GLY A 88 -24.92 -3.23 5.07
C GLY A 88 -24.98 -4.18 6.25
N LEU A 89 -25.87 -5.19 6.20
CA LEU A 89 -25.98 -6.21 7.24
C LEU A 89 -24.68 -7.02 7.39
N ARG A 90 -24.02 -7.37 6.28
CA ARG A 90 -22.72 -8.08 6.30
C ARG A 90 -21.60 -7.23 6.87
N HIS A 91 -21.57 -5.93 6.56
CA HIS A 91 -20.61 -4.98 7.13
C HIS A 91 -20.79 -4.78 8.64
N SER A 92 -22.05 -4.73 9.11
CA SER A 92 -22.38 -4.64 10.55
C SER A 92 -22.00 -5.93 11.29
N ALA A 93 -22.30 -7.10 10.70
CA ALA A 93 -21.99 -8.41 11.28
C ALA A 93 -20.50 -8.82 11.15
N GLY A 94 -19.67 -8.04 10.47
CA GLY A 94 -18.25 -8.38 10.24
C GLY A 94 -18.04 -9.63 9.36
N LEU A 95 -18.99 -9.94 8.48
CA LEU A 95 -18.95 -11.12 7.61
C LEU A 95 -18.50 -10.75 6.18
N PRO A 96 -18.10 -11.73 5.35
CA PRO A 96 -17.78 -11.46 3.96
C PRO A 96 -19.01 -10.98 3.17
N VAL A 97 -18.80 -9.95 2.35
CA VAL A 97 -19.87 -9.21 1.65
C VAL A 97 -20.19 -9.81 0.28
N HIS A 98 -19.21 -10.37 -0.41
CA HIS A 98 -19.31 -10.85 -1.80
C HIS A 98 -19.78 -12.31 -1.92
N GLY A 99 -20.70 -12.77 -1.06
CA GLY A 99 -21.26 -14.13 -1.15
C GLY A 99 -20.29 -15.27 -0.82
N GLN A 100 -19.15 -14.97 -0.19
CA GLN A 100 -18.16 -16.00 0.17
C GLN A 100 -18.67 -16.90 1.30
N ARG A 101 -18.25 -18.17 1.29
CA ARG A 101 -18.58 -19.17 2.31
C ARG A 101 -18.01 -18.78 3.69
N THR A 102 -18.82 -18.89 4.74
CA THR A 102 -18.43 -18.52 6.12
C THR A 102 -18.15 -19.69 7.05
N ARG A 103 -18.42 -20.94 6.63
CA ARG A 103 -18.29 -22.14 7.48
C ARG A 103 -16.86 -22.41 7.95
N THR A 104 -15.88 -22.25 7.05
CA THR A 104 -14.47 -22.58 7.33
C THR A 104 -13.62 -21.32 7.49
N ASN A 105 -13.55 -20.49 6.44
CA ASN A 105 -12.61 -19.38 6.35
C ASN A 105 -13.32 -18.03 6.27
N ALA A 106 -13.29 -17.25 7.35
CA ALA A 106 -13.81 -15.88 7.39
C ALA A 106 -12.99 -14.94 8.32
N LYS A 107 -11.79 -15.35 8.73
CA LYS A 107 -10.99 -14.65 9.76
C LYS A 107 -10.66 -13.20 9.38
N THR A 108 -10.21 -12.98 8.14
CA THR A 108 -9.84 -11.63 7.65
C THR A 108 -11.04 -10.69 7.58
N ALA A 109 -12.19 -11.18 7.10
CA ALA A 109 -13.43 -10.41 7.05
C ALA A 109 -13.89 -10.04 8.46
N LYS A 110 -13.90 -10.99 9.40
CA LYS A 110 -14.25 -10.74 10.81
C LYS A 110 -13.34 -9.69 11.47
N LYS A 111 -12.07 -9.63 11.08
CA LYS A 111 -11.12 -8.64 11.60
C LYS A 111 -11.34 -7.25 11.01
N LEU A 112 -11.49 -7.15 9.68
CA LEU A 112 -11.39 -5.90 8.92
C LEU A 112 -12.75 -5.29 8.53
N ASN A 113 -13.80 -6.09 8.35
CA ASN A 113 -15.11 -5.59 8.00
C ASN A 113 -15.78 -5.01 9.25
N ARG A 114 -15.94 -3.68 9.23
CA ARG A 114 -16.66 -2.89 10.22
C ARG A 114 -17.37 -1.75 9.51
N ILE A 115 -18.34 -1.14 10.18
CA ILE A 115 -19.03 0.07 9.68
C ILE A 115 -18.02 1.20 9.53
N THR A 116 -17.23 1.46 10.58
CA THR A 116 -16.07 2.33 10.53
C THR A 116 -14.82 1.53 10.19
N ARG A 117 -14.41 1.58 8.91
CA ARG A 117 -13.19 0.94 8.44
C ARG A 117 -11.96 1.59 9.10
N ARG A 118 -11.06 0.76 9.64
CA ARG A 118 -9.71 1.19 10.05
C ARG A 118 -8.77 1.05 8.85
N TYR A 119 -8.21 2.16 8.42
CA TYR A 119 -7.19 2.17 7.38
C TYR A 119 -5.82 2.14 8.06
N SER A 120 -4.96 1.19 7.68
CA SER A 120 -3.54 1.27 8.07
C SER A 120 -2.89 2.34 7.19
N THR A 121 -2.25 3.34 7.80
CA THR A 121 -1.47 4.37 7.10
C THR A 121 -0.08 3.88 6.69
N PHE A 122 0.34 2.70 7.15
CA PHE A 122 1.63 2.13 6.78
C PHE A 122 1.42 0.95 5.84
N ILE A 123 1.61 1.20 4.55
CA ILE A 123 2.02 0.17 3.60
C ILE A 123 3.54 0.04 3.74
N THR A 124 4.01 -0.46 4.87
CA THR A 124 5.26 -1.21 4.80
C THR A 124 4.88 -2.54 4.16
N CYS A 125 5.00 -2.61 2.84
CA CYS A 125 5.40 -3.87 2.22
C CYS A 125 6.78 -4.20 2.78
N ALA A 126 6.85 -4.63 4.05
CA ALA A 126 7.96 -5.45 4.48
C ALA A 126 7.90 -6.68 3.57
N PRO A 127 8.98 -7.02 2.84
CA PRO A 127 9.04 -8.29 2.15
C PRO A 127 8.90 -9.39 3.19
N ARG A 128 7.70 -9.97 3.32
CA ARG A 128 7.54 -11.28 3.93
C ARG A 128 8.30 -12.22 3.01
N SER A 129 9.50 -12.63 3.41
CA SER A 129 10.41 -13.54 2.69
C SER A 129 11.32 -12.92 1.62
N ALA A 130 12.47 -12.41 2.06
CA ALA A 130 13.72 -12.47 1.28
C ALA A 130 14.88 -13.07 2.11
N ALA A 131 14.80 -13.03 3.45
CA ALA A 131 15.82 -13.54 4.37
C ALA A 131 15.76 -15.06 4.63
N MET A 132 15.12 -15.88 3.77
CA MET A 132 14.99 -17.33 4.00
C MET A 132 15.45 -18.22 2.84
N LEU A 133 16.23 -17.67 1.89
CA LEU A 133 16.75 -18.43 0.74
C LEU A 133 18.28 -18.25 0.50
N LEU A 134 19.04 -17.88 1.53
CA LEU A 134 20.51 -17.81 1.44
C LEU A 134 21.25 -18.47 2.63
N GLU A 135 20.69 -19.53 3.20
CA GLU A 135 21.40 -20.41 4.15
C GLU A 135 21.27 -21.91 3.83
N ARG A 136 20.84 -22.27 2.61
CA ARG A 136 20.73 -23.69 2.19
C ARG A 136 21.50 -24.05 0.92
N ILE A 137 22.47 -23.23 0.51
CA ILE A 137 23.41 -23.57 -0.58
C ILE A 137 24.82 -23.14 -0.18
N THR A 138 25.34 -23.77 0.87
CA THR A 138 26.78 -23.87 1.12
C THR A 138 27.09 -25.31 1.52
N PHE A 139 27.57 -26.07 0.53
CA PHE A 139 28.47 -27.23 0.62
C PHE A 139 28.13 -28.36 1.61
N PRO A 140 27.98 -29.59 1.08
CA PRO A 140 29.14 -30.48 1.11
C PRO A 140 29.31 -31.19 -0.24
N PHE A 141 30.28 -30.76 -1.04
CA PHE A 141 30.76 -31.54 -2.20
C PHE A 141 32.28 -31.67 -2.22
N LEU A 142 32.93 -31.55 -1.06
CA LEU A 142 34.36 -31.81 -0.89
C LEU A 142 34.58 -32.96 0.11
N SER A 143 34.15 -34.17 -0.24
CA SER A 143 34.56 -35.39 0.47
C SER A 143 34.90 -36.57 -0.45
N ILE A 144 35.25 -36.31 -1.70
CA ILE A 144 35.72 -37.33 -2.64
C ILE A 144 36.94 -36.76 -3.37
N LEU A 145 38.14 -36.90 -2.76
CA LEU A 145 39.47 -36.91 -3.41
C LEU A 145 40.61 -36.88 -2.35
N LYS A 146 40.54 -37.80 -1.37
CA LYS A 146 41.71 -38.24 -0.58
C LYS A 146 41.61 -39.75 -0.36
N LYS A 147 41.82 -40.50 -1.43
CA LYS A 147 42.14 -41.93 -1.39
C LYS A 147 43.05 -42.26 -2.58
N THR A 148 44.25 -41.70 -2.51
CA THR A 148 45.45 -42.22 -3.18
C THR A 148 46.48 -42.32 -2.07
N GLY A 149 46.77 -43.56 -1.69
CA GLY A 149 47.58 -44.01 -0.56
C GLY A 149 47.34 -45.50 -0.45
#